data_AF-A0A517VPI6-F1
#
_entry.id   AF-A0A517VPI6-F1
#
_cell.length_a   1.000
_cell.length_b   1.000
_cell.length_c   1.000
_cell.angle_alpha   90.00
_cell.angle_beta   90.00
_cell.angle_gamma   90.00
#
_symmetry.space_group_name_H-M   'P 1'
#
loop_
_entity.id
_entity.type
_entity.pdbx_description
1 polymer ?
#
loop_
_entity_poly.entity_id
_entity_poly.type
_entity_poly.pdbx_seq_one_letter_code
_entity_poly.pdbx_strand_id
1 'polypeptide(L)'
;MIKTKQQNLKRAGFTLVEVLIVVVILGILAATVLPQFTSASTDAKESSFLQDLQTLRGQIQLYKYQHAGKYPADGSTDTDDFRNALLLSSDKDGTTGAVGTKPFGPYLIGNIPPNPFTGGSGIMIVSDVAGTTPDESAKDGTEIVGWIYNPATGEIKGNNSGKTSDGRALDSI
;
A
#
# COMPACT_ATOMS: atom_id res chain seq x y z
N MET A 1 74.26 21.56 17.99
CA MET A 1 72.92 21.75 18.57
C MET A 1 72.06 22.50 17.55
N ILE A 2 71.13 21.82 16.86
CA ILE A 2 70.30 22.39 15.79
C ILE A 2 68.94 22.78 16.40
N LYS A 3 68.55 24.06 16.31
CA LYS A 3 67.22 24.54 16.75
C LYS A 3 66.23 24.44 15.59
N THR A 4 65.32 23.47 15.64
CA THR A 4 64.22 23.32 14.67
C THR A 4 63.17 24.41 14.91
N LYS A 5 63.02 25.34 13.96
CA LYS A 5 62.04 26.42 14.00
C LYS A 5 60.66 25.85 13.68
N GLN A 6 59.86 25.53 14.69
CA GLN A 6 58.46 25.12 14.49
C GLN A 6 57.66 26.28 13.90
N GLN A 7 57.20 26.12 12.66
CA GLN A 7 56.29 27.07 12.03
C GLN A 7 54.87 26.80 12.55
N ASN A 8 54.33 27.75 13.30
CA ASN A 8 52.93 27.75 13.74
C ASN A 8 52.03 28.01 12.52
N LEU A 9 51.46 26.96 11.95
CA LEU A 9 50.41 27.08 10.93
C LEU A 9 49.20 27.75 11.58
N LYS A 10 48.93 29.02 11.24
CA LYS A 10 47.73 29.73 11.70
C LYS A 10 46.50 28.96 11.22
N ARG A 11 45.73 28.39 12.14
CA ARG A 11 44.40 27.84 11.83
C ARG A 11 43.50 29.02 11.42
N ALA A 12 43.15 29.07 10.15
CA ALA A 12 42.10 29.97 9.67
C ALA A 12 40.76 29.47 10.24
N GLY A 13 40.09 30.30 11.02
CA GLY A 13 38.72 30.04 11.48
C GLY A 13 37.72 30.42 10.39
N PHE A 14 36.57 29.74 10.37
CA PHE A 14 35.45 30.10 9.50
C PHE A 14 34.97 31.53 9.79
N THR A 15 34.63 32.27 8.73
CA THR A 15 34.05 33.61 8.89
C THR A 15 32.55 33.52 9.17
N LEU A 16 32.01 34.48 9.94
CA LEU A 16 30.55 34.55 10.17
C LEU A 16 29.75 34.69 8.87
N VAL A 17 30.31 35.41 7.89
CA VAL A 17 29.68 35.61 6.58
C VAL A 17 29.58 34.30 5.80
N GLU A 18 30.61 33.45 5.90
CA GLU A 18 30.65 32.16 5.22
C GLU A 18 29.60 31.19 5.79
N VAL A 19 29.43 31.17 7.12
CA VAL A 19 28.34 30.40 7.75
C VAL A 19 26.96 30.99 7.39
N LEU A 20 26.84 32.32 7.35
CA LEU A 20 25.59 33.01 6.99
C LEU A 20 25.11 32.65 5.58
N ILE A 21 26.00 32.66 4.59
CA ILE A 21 25.65 32.33 3.21
C ILE A 21 25.22 30.86 3.11
N VAL A 22 25.90 29.95 3.82
CA VAL A 22 25.54 28.52 3.82
C VAL A 22 24.13 28.30 4.36
N VAL A 23 23.77 28.91 5.48
CA VAL A 23 22.41 28.73 6.05
C VAL A 23 21.33 29.36 5.17
N VAL A 24 21.63 30.46 4.48
CA VAL A 24 20.71 31.08 3.50
C VAL A 24 20.46 30.15 2.31
N ILE A 25 21.52 29.57 1.73
CA ILE A 25 21.40 28.62 0.62
C ILE A 25 20.63 27.37 1.06
N LEU A 26 20.96 26.80 2.23
CA LEU A 26 20.24 25.66 2.78
C LEU A 26 18.76 25.99 3.05
N GLY A 27 18.44 27.21 3.49
CA GLY A 27 17.06 27.67 3.68
C GLY A 27 16.27 27.72 2.36
N ILE A 28 16.86 28.23 1.28
CA ILE A 28 16.21 28.28 -0.04
C ILE A 28 16.02 26.86 -0.62
N LEU A 29 17.04 26.01 -0.49
CA LEU A 29 16.95 24.61 -0.95
C LEU A 29 15.88 23.85 -0.17
N ALA A 30 15.84 23.98 1.16
CA ALA A 30 14.83 23.34 1.99
C ALA A 30 13.40 23.80 1.63
N ALA A 31 13.22 25.10 1.38
CA ALA A 31 11.92 25.66 1.02
C ALA A 31 11.37 25.16 -0.32
N THR A 32 12.25 24.86 -1.28
CA THR A 32 11.83 24.42 -2.63
C THR A 32 11.72 22.90 -2.76
N VAL A 33 12.62 22.14 -2.13
CA VAL A 33 12.68 20.67 -2.27
C VAL A 33 11.61 19.96 -1.44
N LEU A 34 11.33 20.46 -0.23
CA LEU A 34 10.40 19.79 0.68
C LEU A 34 8.97 19.63 0.11
N PRO A 35 8.30 20.67 -0.45
CA PRO A 35 6.96 20.50 -1.00
C PRO A 35 6.91 19.55 -2.21
N GLN A 36 7.96 19.53 -3.03
CA GLN A 36 8.04 18.63 -4.19
C GLN A 36 8.14 17.16 -3.76
N PHE A 37 8.92 16.86 -2.72
CA PHE A 37 9.12 15.50 -2.24
C PHE A 37 7.84 14.89 -1.63
N THR A 38 7.08 15.66 -0.85
CA THR A 38 5.81 15.21 -0.26
C THR A 38 4.76 14.86 -1.33
N SER A 39 4.70 15.65 -2.41
CA SER A 39 3.76 15.40 -3.51
C SER A 39 4.13 14.14 -4.28
N ALA A 40 5.41 13.99 -4.67
CA ALA A 40 5.89 12.81 -5.39
C ALA A 40 5.72 11.50 -4.59
N SER A 41 5.87 11.54 -3.26
CA SER A 41 5.61 10.36 -2.42
C SER A 41 4.13 9.99 -2.36
N THR A 42 3.22 10.94 -2.47
CA THR A 42 1.77 10.69 -2.45
C THR A 42 1.33 10.11 -3.80
N ASP A 43 1.82 10.66 -4.90
CA ASP A 43 1.55 10.16 -6.26
C ASP A 43 2.05 8.72 -6.43
N ALA A 44 3.23 8.39 -5.88
CA ALA A 44 3.76 7.04 -5.91
C ALA A 44 2.85 6.05 -5.14
N LYS A 45 2.37 6.44 -3.96
CA LYS A 45 1.42 5.63 -3.16
C LYS A 45 0.11 5.42 -3.89
N GLU A 46 -0.43 6.47 -4.52
CA GLU A 46 -1.66 6.41 -5.30
C GLU A 46 -1.50 5.47 -6.50
N SER A 47 -0.40 5.59 -7.25
CA SER A 47 -0.12 4.70 -8.38
C SER A 47 0.00 3.24 -7.95
N SER A 48 0.69 2.95 -6.84
CA SER A 48 0.77 1.59 -6.29
C SER A 48 -0.60 1.09 -5.84
N PHE A 49 -1.37 1.92 -5.15
CA PHE A 49 -2.72 1.58 -4.69
C PHE A 49 -3.64 1.20 -5.85
N LEU A 50 -3.67 2.00 -6.91
CA LEU A 50 -4.49 1.73 -8.09
C LEU A 50 -4.06 0.44 -8.80
N GLN A 51 -2.75 0.20 -8.90
CA GLN A 51 -2.21 -1.02 -9.50
C GLN A 51 -2.60 -2.27 -8.70
N ASP A 52 -2.47 -2.22 -7.36
CA ASP A 52 -2.84 -3.32 -6.48
C ASP A 52 -4.34 -3.57 -6.50
N LEU A 53 -5.15 -2.51 -6.48
CA LEU A 53 -6.61 -2.61 -6.58
C LEU A 53 -7.05 -3.22 -7.92
N GLN A 54 -6.45 -2.79 -9.03
CA GLN A 54 -6.72 -3.37 -10.36
C GLN A 54 -6.29 -4.84 -10.42
N THR A 55 -5.16 -5.19 -9.81
CA THR A 55 -4.69 -6.57 -9.74
C THR A 55 -5.69 -7.43 -8.96
N LEU A 56 -6.11 -6.99 -7.77
CA LEU A 56 -7.12 -7.67 -6.96
C LEU A 56 -8.43 -7.86 -7.73
N ARG A 57 -8.97 -6.78 -8.33
CA ARG A 57 -10.18 -6.84 -9.16
C ARG A 57 -10.02 -7.85 -10.30
N GLY A 58 -8.89 -7.84 -11.00
CA GLY A 58 -8.59 -8.78 -12.08
C GLY A 58 -8.58 -10.24 -11.61
N GLN A 59 -7.92 -10.52 -10.48
CA GLN A 59 -7.85 -11.87 -9.91
C GLN A 59 -9.21 -12.37 -9.39
N ILE A 60 -10.00 -11.50 -8.77
CA ILE A 60 -11.37 -11.81 -8.34
C ILE A 60 -12.24 -12.19 -9.55
N GLN A 61 -12.13 -11.45 -10.66
CA GLN A 61 -12.87 -11.79 -11.88
C GLN A 61 -12.38 -13.10 -12.52
N LEU A 62 -11.08 -13.36 -12.51
CA LEU A 62 -10.52 -14.63 -12.98
C LEU A 62 -11.02 -15.82 -12.14
N TYR A 63 -11.03 -15.67 -10.81
CA TYR A 63 -11.62 -16.65 -9.89
C TYR A 63 -13.07 -16.92 -10.26
N LYS A 64 -13.87 -15.87 -10.44
CA LYS A 64 -15.28 -15.97 -10.81
C LYS A 64 -15.50 -16.79 -12.08
N TYR A 65 -14.68 -16.54 -13.09
CA TYR A 65 -14.75 -17.25 -14.36
C TYR A 65 -14.49 -18.76 -14.20
N GLN A 66 -13.57 -19.14 -13.31
CA GLN A 66 -13.20 -20.55 -13.10
C GLN A 66 -14.14 -21.30 -12.13
N HIS A 67 -14.95 -20.58 -11.35
CA HIS A 67 -15.82 -21.15 -10.30
C HIS A 67 -17.32 -20.95 -10.55
N ALA A 68 -17.74 -21.20 -11.79
CA ALA A 68 -19.15 -21.17 -12.19
C ALA A 68 -19.89 -19.86 -11.82
N GLY A 69 -19.18 -18.72 -11.89
CA GLY A 69 -19.77 -17.41 -11.62
C GLY A 69 -19.73 -16.96 -10.16
N LYS A 70 -19.23 -17.80 -9.24
CA LYS A 70 -19.11 -17.47 -7.81
C LYS A 70 -17.86 -16.66 -7.53
N TYR A 71 -18.00 -15.64 -6.70
CA TYR A 71 -16.85 -14.85 -6.26
C TYR A 71 -16.10 -15.54 -5.10
N PRO A 72 -14.85 -15.13 -4.84
CA PRO A 72 -14.14 -15.54 -3.64
C PRO A 72 -14.98 -15.32 -2.38
N ALA A 73 -15.06 -16.32 -1.50
CA ALA A 73 -15.86 -16.30 -0.28
C ALA A 73 -17.39 -16.07 -0.49
N ASP A 74 -17.94 -16.38 -1.68
CA ASP A 74 -19.39 -16.26 -1.94
C ASP A 74 -20.23 -16.95 -0.85
N GLY A 75 -21.12 -16.19 -0.23
CA GLY A 75 -21.95 -16.64 0.89
C GLY A 75 -21.25 -16.79 2.25
N SER A 76 -19.96 -16.42 2.36
CA SER A 76 -19.19 -16.45 3.61
C SER A 76 -18.94 -15.05 4.16
N THR A 77 -18.83 -14.95 5.48
CA THR A 77 -18.37 -13.75 6.20
C THR A 77 -16.97 -13.93 6.80
N ASP A 78 -16.35 -15.08 6.56
CA ASP A 78 -15.00 -15.38 7.05
C ASP A 78 -13.95 -14.83 6.07
N THR A 79 -13.06 -14.00 6.59
CA THR A 79 -11.96 -13.40 5.84
C THR A 79 -10.95 -14.43 5.36
N ASP A 80 -10.83 -15.57 6.06
CA ASP A 80 -9.93 -16.65 5.68
C ASP A 80 -10.43 -17.39 4.44
N ASP A 81 -11.75 -17.49 4.22
CA ASP A 81 -12.29 -18.05 2.98
C ASP A 81 -11.90 -17.20 1.78
N PHE A 82 -11.89 -15.86 1.93
CA PHE A 82 -11.45 -14.96 0.87
C PHE A 82 -9.95 -15.11 0.60
N ARG A 83 -9.13 -15.14 1.66
CA ARG A 83 -7.68 -15.35 1.55
C ARG A 83 -7.37 -16.67 0.87
N ASN A 84 -7.97 -17.76 1.36
CA ASN A 84 -7.73 -19.09 0.84
C ASN A 84 -8.17 -19.20 -0.63
N ALA A 85 -9.29 -18.59 -1.01
CA ALA A 85 -9.76 -18.56 -2.39
C ALA A 85 -8.75 -17.91 -3.36
N LEU A 86 -7.99 -16.91 -2.91
CA LEU A 86 -7.02 -16.19 -3.76
C LEU A 86 -5.59 -16.71 -3.64
N LEU A 87 -5.17 -17.19 -2.47
CA LEU A 87 -3.78 -17.57 -2.17
C LEU A 87 -3.51 -19.06 -2.32
N LEU A 88 -4.53 -19.91 -2.30
CA LEU A 88 -4.41 -21.35 -2.45
C LEU A 88 -4.92 -21.81 -3.81
N SER A 89 -4.70 -23.09 -4.13
CA SER A 89 -5.34 -23.70 -5.30
C SER A 89 -6.73 -24.21 -4.95
N SER A 90 -7.66 -24.18 -5.90
CA SER A 90 -9.05 -24.61 -5.71
C SER A 90 -9.56 -25.48 -6.86
N ASP A 91 -10.63 -26.22 -6.61
CA ASP A 91 -11.41 -26.91 -7.65
C ASP A 91 -12.58 -26.06 -8.12
N LYS A 92 -13.33 -26.55 -9.12
CA LYS A 92 -14.47 -25.83 -9.73
C LYS A 92 -15.54 -25.37 -8.75
N ASP A 93 -15.63 -26.01 -7.58
CA ASP A 93 -16.64 -25.73 -6.57
C ASP A 93 -16.12 -24.76 -5.49
N GLY A 94 -14.86 -24.33 -5.60
CA GLY A 94 -14.22 -23.38 -4.70
C GLY A 94 -13.54 -24.02 -3.49
N THR A 95 -13.49 -25.36 -3.44
CA THR A 95 -12.84 -26.06 -2.31
C THR A 95 -11.33 -25.92 -2.44
N THR A 96 -10.71 -25.31 -1.43
CA THR A 96 -9.29 -24.97 -1.45
C THR A 96 -8.42 -26.14 -1.01
N GLY A 97 -7.15 -26.09 -1.40
CA GLY A 97 -6.10 -27.04 -1.04
C GLY A 97 -4.73 -26.41 -1.23
N ALA A 98 -3.67 -27.04 -0.75
CA ALA A 98 -2.31 -26.49 -0.89
C ALA A 98 -1.99 -26.13 -2.36
N VAL A 99 -1.18 -25.09 -2.55
CA VAL A 99 -0.81 -24.59 -3.89
C VAL A 99 -0.30 -25.75 -4.77
N GLY A 100 -0.85 -25.85 -5.98
CA GLY A 100 -0.51 -26.89 -6.96
C GLY A 100 -1.23 -28.23 -6.78
N THR A 101 -2.07 -28.38 -5.74
CA THR A 101 -2.83 -29.63 -5.52
C THR A 101 -4.17 -29.68 -6.24
N LYS A 102 -4.65 -28.53 -6.73
CA LYS A 102 -5.94 -28.40 -7.41
C LYS A 102 -5.82 -27.65 -8.75
N PRO A 103 -6.79 -27.79 -9.67
CA PRO A 103 -6.65 -27.33 -11.06
C PRO A 103 -6.61 -25.80 -11.24
N PHE A 104 -7.17 -25.03 -10.31
CA PHE A 104 -7.28 -23.58 -10.42
C PHE A 104 -6.47 -22.87 -9.35
N GLY A 105 -6.09 -21.62 -9.62
CA GLY A 105 -5.26 -20.81 -8.74
C GLY A 105 -3.85 -21.38 -8.51
N PRO A 106 -3.07 -20.78 -7.60
CA PRO A 106 -3.41 -19.58 -6.83
C PRO A 106 -3.51 -18.35 -7.74
N TYR A 107 -4.34 -17.40 -7.34
CA TYR A 107 -4.60 -16.17 -8.10
C TYR A 107 -3.66 -15.04 -7.69
N LEU A 108 -3.19 -15.09 -6.44
CA LEU A 108 -2.17 -14.21 -5.89
C LEU A 108 -1.00 -15.05 -5.37
N ILE A 109 0.21 -14.50 -5.48
CA ILE A 109 1.43 -15.18 -5.02
C ILE A 109 1.90 -14.54 -3.72
N GLY A 110 2.08 -15.38 -2.70
CA GLY A 110 2.56 -14.94 -1.39
C GLY A 110 1.41 -14.43 -0.52
N ASN A 111 1.08 -13.14 -0.65
CA ASN A 111 0.16 -12.44 0.24
C ASN A 111 -0.80 -11.54 -0.54
N ILE A 112 -1.86 -11.09 0.12
CA ILE A 112 -2.67 -9.98 -0.36
C ILE A 112 -1.80 -8.70 -0.34
N PRO A 113 -1.72 -7.93 -1.44
CA PRO A 113 -0.95 -6.70 -1.46
C PRO A 113 -1.38 -5.75 -0.34
N PRO A 114 -0.43 -5.15 0.40
CA PRO A 114 -0.77 -4.19 1.44
C PRO A 114 -1.30 -2.90 0.80
N ASN A 115 -2.36 -2.33 1.35
CA ASN A 115 -2.84 -1.02 0.93
C ASN A 115 -1.76 0.04 1.27
N PRO A 116 -1.20 0.80 0.30
CA PRO A 116 -0.13 1.77 0.56
C PRO A 116 -0.48 2.92 1.51
N PHE A 117 -1.77 3.16 1.78
CA PHE A 117 -2.25 4.20 2.69
C PHE A 117 -2.35 3.70 4.13
N THR A 118 -2.85 2.48 4.35
CA THR A 118 -2.97 1.91 5.72
C THR A 118 -1.79 1.01 6.12
N GLY A 119 -1.03 0.53 5.15
CA GLY A 119 0.01 -0.50 5.32
C GLY A 119 -0.55 -1.90 5.61
N GLY A 120 -1.87 -2.07 5.62
CA GLY A 120 -2.53 -3.32 5.97
C GLY A 120 -2.89 -4.19 4.75
N SER A 121 -2.83 -5.51 4.92
CA SER A 121 -3.30 -6.50 3.94
C SER A 121 -4.61 -7.18 4.37
N GLY A 122 -5.12 -6.84 5.55
CA GLY A 122 -6.34 -7.44 6.11
C GLY A 122 -7.57 -7.11 5.29
N ILE A 123 -8.60 -7.94 5.43
CA ILE A 123 -9.84 -7.85 4.66
C ILE A 123 -11.00 -7.59 5.60
N MET A 124 -11.93 -6.75 5.17
CA MET A 124 -13.22 -6.59 5.83
C MET A 124 -14.32 -7.01 4.85
N ILE A 125 -15.11 -8.01 5.25
CA ILE A 125 -16.25 -8.49 4.48
C ILE A 125 -17.49 -7.69 4.86
N VAL A 126 -18.16 -7.12 3.86
CA VAL A 126 -19.37 -6.31 4.02
C VAL A 126 -20.43 -6.66 2.98
N SER A 127 -21.68 -6.28 3.24
CA SER A 127 -22.79 -6.44 2.29
C SER A 127 -22.98 -5.24 1.35
N ASP A 128 -22.42 -4.08 1.69
CA ASP A 128 -22.45 -2.86 0.88
C ASP A 128 -21.07 -2.17 0.94
N VAL A 129 -20.28 -2.34 -0.12
CA VAL A 129 -18.92 -1.77 -0.18
C VAL A 129 -19.00 -0.26 -0.35
N ALA A 130 -19.84 0.23 -1.27
CA ALA A 130 -19.96 1.66 -1.56
C ALA A 130 -20.39 2.46 -0.32
N GLY A 131 -21.37 1.97 0.43
CA GLY A 131 -21.88 2.62 1.65
C GLY A 131 -20.99 2.49 2.88
N THR A 132 -19.99 1.61 2.87
CA THR A 132 -19.10 1.43 4.03
C THR A 132 -18.13 2.60 4.16
N THR A 133 -18.17 3.31 5.30
CA THR A 133 -17.17 4.32 5.63
C THR A 133 -15.84 3.66 5.98
N PRO A 134 -14.71 4.08 5.38
CA PRO A 134 -13.40 3.55 5.74
C PRO A 134 -13.07 3.74 7.22
N ASP A 135 -12.47 2.71 7.83
CA ASP A 135 -11.91 2.74 9.18
C ASP A 135 -10.48 2.20 9.14
N GLU A 136 -9.51 3.10 9.02
CA GLU A 136 -8.08 2.76 8.92
C GLU A 136 -7.52 2.11 10.20
N SER A 137 -8.29 2.09 11.30
CA SER A 137 -7.93 1.40 12.54
C SER A 137 -8.47 -0.03 12.62
N ALA A 138 -9.37 -0.41 11.71
CA ALA A 138 -10.00 -1.72 11.69
C ALA A 138 -8.96 -2.84 11.58
N LYS A 139 -9.25 -3.96 12.25
CA LYS A 139 -8.36 -5.12 12.35
C LYS A 139 -9.03 -6.37 11.80
N ASP A 140 -8.21 -7.16 11.12
CA ASP A 140 -8.52 -8.51 10.70
C ASP A 140 -7.47 -9.42 11.36
N GLY A 141 -7.89 -10.11 12.43
CA GLY A 141 -6.96 -10.71 13.38
C GLY A 141 -5.99 -9.68 13.96
N THR A 142 -4.71 -9.80 13.64
CA THR A 142 -3.65 -8.87 14.05
C THR A 142 -3.29 -7.85 12.98
N GLU A 143 -3.76 -8.03 11.75
CA GLU A 143 -3.45 -7.18 10.60
C GLU A 143 -4.37 -5.95 10.57
N ILE A 144 -3.87 -4.84 10.04
CA ILE A 144 -4.71 -3.71 9.67
C ILE A 144 -5.52 -4.10 8.44
N VAL A 145 -6.80 -3.77 8.41
CA VAL A 145 -7.65 -3.93 7.23
C VAL A 145 -7.17 -2.97 6.14
N GLY A 146 -6.69 -3.51 5.03
CA GLY A 146 -6.33 -2.77 3.83
C GLY A 146 -7.48 -2.64 2.83
N TRP A 147 -8.37 -3.63 2.79
CA TRP A 147 -9.37 -3.75 1.73
C TRP A 147 -10.74 -4.11 2.29
N ILE A 148 -11.76 -3.54 1.66
CA ILE A 148 -13.17 -3.79 1.96
C ILE A 148 -13.76 -4.53 0.77
N TYR A 149 -14.40 -5.67 1.02
CA TYR A 149 -14.83 -6.59 -0.02
C TYR A 149 -16.26 -7.07 0.22
N ASN A 150 -17.01 -7.28 -0.88
CA ASN A 150 -18.31 -7.92 -0.85
C ASN A 150 -18.30 -9.24 -1.64
N PRO A 151 -18.47 -10.38 -0.97
CA PRO A 151 -18.47 -11.69 -1.61
C PRO A 151 -19.66 -11.96 -2.53
N ALA A 152 -20.79 -11.26 -2.37
CA ALA A 152 -21.95 -11.44 -3.24
C ALA A 152 -21.79 -10.72 -4.59
N THR A 153 -21.10 -9.57 -4.61
CA THR A 153 -20.96 -8.73 -5.81
C THR A 153 -19.57 -8.79 -6.44
N GLY A 154 -18.57 -9.24 -5.68
CA GLY A 154 -17.15 -9.19 -6.07
C GLY A 154 -16.55 -7.79 -6.02
N GLU A 155 -17.28 -6.82 -5.46
CA GLU A 155 -16.82 -5.45 -5.33
C GLU A 155 -15.73 -5.36 -4.26
N ILE A 156 -14.66 -4.62 -4.57
CA ILE A 156 -13.55 -4.36 -3.66
C ILE A 156 -13.11 -2.91 -3.75
N LYS A 157 -12.82 -2.30 -2.60
CA LYS A 157 -12.24 -0.96 -2.48
C LYS A 157 -11.18 -0.92 -1.38
N GLY A 158 -10.40 0.15 -1.37
CA GLY A 158 -9.45 0.43 -0.29
C GLY A 158 -10.14 0.85 1.00
N ASN A 159 -9.60 0.39 2.14
CA ASN A 159 -10.00 0.86 3.46
C ASN A 159 -9.21 2.13 3.84
N ASN A 160 -9.43 3.23 3.14
CA ASN A 160 -8.73 4.48 3.43
C ASN A 160 -9.60 5.70 3.16
N SER A 161 -9.49 6.69 4.05
CA SER A 161 -10.22 7.97 4.04
C SER A 161 -9.46 9.09 3.31
N GLY A 162 -8.25 8.78 2.82
CA GLY A 162 -7.37 9.73 2.15
C GLY A 162 -7.92 10.26 0.82
N LYS A 163 -7.22 11.27 0.28
CA LYS A 163 -7.49 11.86 -1.03
C LYS A 163 -6.34 11.61 -1.99
N THR A 164 -6.68 11.49 -3.26
CA THR A 164 -5.76 11.55 -4.41
C THR A 164 -5.02 12.87 -4.42
N SER A 165 -3.92 12.96 -5.17
CA SER A 165 -3.20 14.22 -5.35
C SER A 165 -4.05 15.32 -6.02
N ASP A 166 -5.04 14.93 -6.81
CA ASP A 166 -6.05 15.82 -7.41
C ASP A 166 -7.22 16.16 -6.47
N GLY A 167 -7.21 15.68 -5.22
CA GLY A 167 -8.20 16.01 -4.18
C GLY A 167 -9.50 15.21 -4.21
N ARG A 168 -9.63 14.22 -5.10
CA ARG A 168 -10.73 13.24 -5.10
C ARG A 168 -10.55 12.24 -3.97
N ALA A 169 -11.64 11.77 -3.37
CA ALA A 169 -11.58 10.79 -2.28
C ALA A 169 -11.19 9.41 -2.82
N LEU A 170 -10.21 8.75 -2.18
CA LEU A 170 -9.67 7.47 -2.64
C LEU A 170 -10.64 6.30 -2.44
N ASP A 171 -11.56 6.40 -1.49
CA ASP A 171 -12.63 5.44 -1.22
C ASP A 171 -13.70 5.38 -2.32
N SER A 172 -13.69 6.35 -3.24
CA SER A 172 -14.63 6.46 -4.36
C SER A 172 -14.09 5.88 -5.68
N ILE A 173 -12.91 5.22 -5.67
CA ILE A 173 -12.21 4.65 -6.82
C ILE A 173 -12.31 3.11 -6.84
#